data_AF-A0A933ACN8-F1
#
_entry.id   AF-A0A933ACN8-F1
#
_cell.length_a   1.000
_cell.length_b   1.000
_cell.length_c   1.000
_cell.angle_alpha   90.00
_cell.angle_beta   90.00
_cell.angle_gamma   90.00
#
_symmetry.space_group_name_H-M   'P 1'
#
loop_
_entity.id
_entity.type
_entity.pdbx_description
1 polymer ?
#
loop_
_entity_poly.entity_id
_entity_poly.type
_entity_poly.pdbx_seq_one_letter_code
_entity_poly.pdbx_strand_id
1 'polypeptide(L)'
;MWKITSVLNRRDPAMEEAQNLEALLHGFPLFEHLEPGQLAKLIPAVRFKGFKDEEIVCHCPDAFHDAFVLFNGVVAVSRKKGEILHVLHLEKPGAVFNIGPLVGLGQEEAGVRALGNVEIVALDTQMLKPMLERDPKLGFALACNLSRLALNQLQRQIERYLE
;
A
#
# COMPACT_ATOMS: atom_id res chain seq x y z
N MET A 1 -28.72 5.16 -51.34
CA MET A 1 -27.75 6.26 -51.17
C MET A 1 -27.50 6.41 -49.67
N TRP A 2 -26.23 6.36 -49.25
CA TRP A 2 -25.57 6.51 -47.93
C TRP A 2 -26.37 6.95 -46.68
N LYS A 3 -26.02 6.56 -45.43
CA LYS A 3 -24.68 6.63 -44.80
C LYS A 3 -24.44 5.56 -43.71
N ILE A 4 -23.21 5.05 -43.71
CA ILE A 4 -22.47 4.49 -42.57
C ILE A 4 -21.89 5.67 -41.77
N THR A 5 -22.08 5.69 -40.44
CA THR A 5 -21.27 6.32 -39.37
C THR A 5 -22.14 6.28 -38.11
N SER A 6 -21.75 5.81 -36.92
CA SER A 6 -20.43 5.70 -36.30
C SER A 6 -20.44 4.60 -35.22
N VAL A 7 -19.56 3.61 -35.39
CA VAL A 7 -18.87 2.98 -34.26
C VAL A 7 -18.03 4.07 -33.63
N LEU A 8 -18.14 4.31 -32.32
CA LEU A 8 -17.06 4.77 -31.43
C LEU A 8 -17.60 5.04 -30.01
N ASN A 9 -17.00 4.31 -29.06
CA ASN A 9 -16.67 4.80 -27.72
C ASN A 9 -17.79 4.85 -26.65
N ARG A 10 -18.33 3.69 -26.25
CA ARG A 10 -18.77 3.50 -24.85
C ARG A 10 -17.63 2.80 -24.11
N ARG A 11 -16.80 3.57 -23.37
CA ARG A 11 -15.85 2.98 -22.41
C ARG A 11 -16.67 2.42 -21.24
N ASP A 12 -16.35 1.19 -20.85
CA ASP A 12 -16.98 0.52 -19.71
C ASP A 12 -16.49 1.20 -18.41
N PRO A 13 -17.38 1.71 -17.54
CA PRO A 13 -16.98 2.44 -16.33
C PRO A 13 -16.09 1.60 -15.39
N ALA A 14 -16.26 0.29 -15.34
CA ALA A 14 -15.40 -0.59 -14.54
C ALA A 14 -13.97 -0.68 -15.11
N MET A 15 -13.83 -0.58 -16.43
CA MET A 15 -12.53 -0.57 -17.12
C MET A 15 -11.80 0.76 -16.92
N GLU A 16 -12.53 1.88 -16.88
CA GLU A 16 -11.98 3.20 -16.62
C GLU A 16 -11.52 3.36 -15.16
N GLU A 17 -12.27 2.81 -14.20
CA GLU A 17 -11.90 2.77 -12.78
C GLU A 17 -10.66 1.89 -12.53
N ALA A 18 -10.59 0.72 -13.18
CA ALA A 18 -9.40 -0.15 -13.14
C ALA A 18 -8.16 0.52 -13.75
N GLN A 19 -8.30 1.23 -14.87
CA GLN A 19 -7.19 1.96 -15.50
C GLN A 19 -6.69 3.12 -14.64
N ASN A 20 -7.60 3.86 -14.02
CA ASN A 20 -7.24 4.93 -13.07
C ASN A 20 -6.53 4.36 -11.84
N LEU A 21 -6.96 3.19 -11.38
CA LEU A 21 -6.32 2.47 -10.28
C LEU A 21 -4.91 2.02 -10.64
N GLU A 22 -4.72 1.40 -11.81
CA GLU A 22 -3.39 0.99 -12.28
C GLU A 22 -2.43 2.18 -12.37
N ALA A 23 -2.89 3.30 -12.95
CA ALA A 23 -2.10 4.52 -13.06
C ALA A 23 -1.71 5.09 -11.70
N LEU A 24 -2.63 5.06 -10.73
CA LEU A 24 -2.37 5.53 -9.37
C LEU A 24 -1.38 4.62 -8.65
N LEU A 25 -1.54 3.29 -8.77
CA LEU A 25 -0.66 2.32 -8.12
C LEU A 25 0.77 2.39 -8.68
N HIS A 26 0.93 2.57 -9.99
CA HIS A 26 2.24 2.71 -10.61
C HIS A 26 3.06 3.89 -10.05
N GLY A 27 2.40 4.88 -9.43
CA GLY A 27 3.08 6.01 -8.77
C GLY A 27 3.78 5.66 -7.46
N PHE A 28 3.59 4.46 -6.90
CA PHE A 28 4.15 4.09 -5.60
C PHE A 28 5.35 3.15 -5.69
N PRO A 29 6.35 3.31 -4.80
CA PRO A 29 7.55 2.47 -4.81
C PRO A 29 7.29 0.96 -4.71
N LEU A 30 6.19 0.54 -4.06
CA LEU A 30 5.84 -0.87 -3.94
C LEU A 30 5.49 -1.50 -5.30
N PHE A 31 4.88 -0.74 -6.21
CA PHE A 31 4.43 -1.22 -7.51
C PHE A 31 5.29 -0.71 -8.67
N GLU A 32 6.40 -0.06 -8.35
CA GLU A 32 7.34 0.46 -9.34
C GLU A 32 7.82 -0.67 -10.26
N HIS A 33 7.96 -0.42 -11.55
CA HIS A 33 8.40 -1.43 -12.54
C HIS A 33 7.47 -2.64 -12.72
N LEU A 34 6.24 -2.62 -12.17
CA LEU A 34 5.23 -3.60 -12.54
C LEU A 34 4.61 -3.21 -13.88
N GLU A 35 4.56 -4.17 -14.80
CA GLU A 35 3.88 -3.98 -16.08
C GLU A 35 2.38 -3.74 -15.87
N PRO A 36 1.67 -3.03 -16.76
CA PRO A 36 0.22 -2.78 -16.60
C PRO A 36 -0.59 -4.07 -16.38
N GLY A 37 -0.28 -5.14 -17.12
CA GLY A 37 -0.93 -6.45 -16.95
C GLY A 37 -0.60 -7.17 -15.64
N GLN A 38 0.46 -6.76 -14.93
CA GLN A 38 0.80 -7.22 -13.58
C GLN A 38 0.05 -6.43 -12.51
N LEU A 39 -0.05 -5.12 -12.68
CA LEU A 39 -0.85 -4.23 -11.83
C LEU A 39 -2.34 -4.61 -11.84
N ALA A 40 -2.91 -4.86 -13.03
CA ALA A 40 -4.28 -5.34 -13.20
C ALA A 40 -4.58 -6.58 -12.35
N LYS A 41 -3.60 -7.50 -12.25
CA LYS A 41 -3.74 -8.71 -11.46
C LYS A 41 -3.85 -8.40 -9.98
N LEU A 42 -3.23 -7.34 -9.47
CA LEU A 42 -3.20 -6.98 -8.05
C LEU A 42 -4.47 -6.30 -7.55
N ILE A 43 -5.28 -5.73 -8.46
CA ILE A 43 -6.51 -5.01 -8.14
C ILE A 43 -7.42 -5.74 -7.13
N PRO A 44 -7.67 -7.06 -7.23
CA PRO A 44 -8.53 -7.76 -6.28
C PRO A 44 -8.03 -7.75 -4.83
N ALA A 45 -6.72 -7.61 -4.62
CA ALA A 45 -6.10 -7.55 -3.30
C ALA A 45 -5.96 -6.12 -2.76
N VAL A 46 -6.41 -5.11 -3.51
CA VAL A 46 -6.22 -3.69 -3.21
C VAL A 46 -7.54 -3.05 -2.79
N ARG A 47 -7.52 -2.24 -1.72
CA ARG A 47 -8.66 -1.43 -1.26
C ARG A 47 -8.22 -0.02 -0.90
N PHE A 48 -9.00 0.98 -1.27
CA PHE A 48 -8.83 2.34 -0.75
C PHE A 48 -9.54 2.50 0.57
N LYS A 49 -8.87 3.14 1.52
CA LYS A 49 -9.45 3.49 2.81
C LYS A 49 -9.12 4.96 3.09
N GLY A 50 -10.14 5.70 3.50
CA GLY A 50 -10.00 7.06 4.00
C GLY A 50 -10.15 7.07 5.51
N PHE A 51 -9.37 7.92 6.18
CA PHE A 51 -9.38 8.11 7.62
C PHE A 51 -9.47 9.60 7.93
N LYS A 52 -10.26 9.94 8.95
CA LYS A 52 -10.34 11.29 9.50
C LYS A 52 -9.22 11.52 10.51
N ASP A 53 -9.09 12.79 10.90
CA ASP A 53 -8.15 13.19 11.94
C ASP A 53 -8.28 12.33 13.20
N GLU A 54 -7.14 11.94 13.75
CA GLU A 54 -6.99 11.08 14.93
C GLU A 54 -7.55 9.65 14.80
N GLU A 55 -8.12 9.25 13.65
CA GLU A 55 -8.58 7.87 13.44
C GLU A 55 -7.40 6.89 13.38
N ILE A 56 -7.63 5.69 13.92
CA ILE A 56 -6.63 4.64 13.94
C ILE A 56 -6.66 3.90 12.59
N VAL A 57 -5.56 4.01 11.85
CA VAL A 57 -5.38 3.36 10.55
C VAL A 57 -5.17 1.86 10.75
N CYS A 58 -4.37 1.49 11.74
CA CYS A 58 -4.22 0.11 12.18
C CYS A 58 -3.90 0.01 13.68
N HIS A 59 -4.54 -0.95 14.32
CA HIS A 59 -4.16 -1.46 15.63
C HIS A 59 -3.36 -2.75 15.42
N CYS A 60 -2.12 -2.81 15.88
CA CYS A 60 -1.51 -4.10 16.17
C CYS A 60 -2.08 -4.60 17.50
N PRO A 61 -2.54 -5.86 17.59
CA PRO A 61 -2.30 -6.94 16.63
C PRO A 61 -3.36 -7.12 15.52
N ASP A 62 -4.54 -6.49 15.57
CA ASP A 62 -5.68 -6.77 14.68
C ASP A 62 -5.43 -6.57 13.16
N ALA A 63 -4.41 -5.81 12.77
CA ALA A 63 -4.03 -5.58 11.38
C ALA A 63 -3.04 -6.63 10.80
N PHE A 64 -3.19 -7.90 11.18
CA PHE A 64 -2.30 -8.99 10.76
C PHE A 64 -2.26 -9.27 9.26
N HIS A 65 -3.21 -8.73 8.49
CA HIS A 65 -3.41 -9.15 7.10
C HIS A 65 -3.30 -8.02 6.08
N ASP A 66 -3.12 -6.77 6.49
CA ASP A 66 -3.03 -5.65 5.55
C ASP A 66 -1.62 -5.05 5.57
N ALA A 67 -1.04 -4.80 4.41
CA ALA A 67 0.03 -3.81 4.26
C ALA A 67 -0.53 -2.51 3.69
N PHE A 68 0.09 -1.38 3.98
CA PHE A 68 -0.48 -0.09 3.62
C PHE A 68 0.51 0.77 2.84
N VAL A 69 -0.01 1.50 1.85
CA VAL A 69 0.69 2.60 1.17
C VAL A 69 -0.05 3.89 1.46
N LEU A 70 0.67 4.91 1.96
CA LEU A 70 0.11 6.23 2.22
C LEU A 70 -0.04 6.99 0.90
N PHE A 71 -1.27 7.25 0.47
CA PHE A 71 -1.54 8.01 -0.74
C PHE A 71 -1.55 9.51 -0.48
N ASN A 72 -2.20 9.94 0.60
CA ASN A 72 -2.38 11.34 0.94
C ASN A 72 -2.47 11.54 2.45
N GLY A 73 -2.09 12.72 2.94
CA GLY A 73 -2.05 13.06 4.35
C GLY A 73 -0.77 12.62 5.07
N VAL A 74 -0.80 12.61 6.39
CA VAL A 74 0.32 12.25 7.26
C VAL A 74 -0.19 11.28 8.33
N VAL A 75 0.62 10.28 8.68
CA VAL A 75 0.29 9.39 9.79
C VAL A 75 1.39 9.39 10.84
N ALA A 76 1.01 9.27 12.10
CA ALA A 76 1.92 9.03 13.22
C ALA A 76 2.06 7.53 13.46
N VAL A 77 3.29 7.03 13.38
CA VAL A 77 3.63 5.67 13.78
C VAL A 77 4.06 5.70 15.24
N SER A 78 3.42 4.88 16.05
CA SER A 78 3.61 4.84 17.49
C SER A 78 3.84 3.42 17.97
N ARG A 79 4.44 3.27 19.15
CA ARG A 79 4.58 1.99 19.85
C ARG A 79 4.08 2.15 21.29
N LYS A 80 3.32 1.18 21.77
CA LYS A 80 2.91 1.13 23.19
C LYS A 80 4.04 0.51 24.01
N LYS A 81 4.40 1.10 25.15
CA LYS A 81 5.35 0.56 26.13
C LYS A 81 4.77 0.74 27.53
N GLY A 82 4.27 -0.34 28.12
CA GLY A 82 3.41 -0.22 29.30
C GLY A 82 2.13 0.55 28.95
N GLU A 83 1.72 1.53 29.75
CA GLU A 83 0.56 2.38 29.42
C GLU A 83 0.88 3.61 28.56
N ILE A 84 2.14 3.80 28.18
CA ILE A 84 2.58 5.00 27.46
C ILE A 84 2.64 4.71 25.96
N LEU A 85 2.03 5.59 25.16
CA LEU A 85 2.14 5.59 23.71
C LEU A 85 3.30 6.50 23.29
N HIS A 86 4.31 5.93 22.63
CA HIS A 86 5.45 6.67 22.12
C HIS A 86 5.31 6.85 20.61
N VAL A 87 5.22 8.10 20.15
CA VAL A 87 5.32 8.39 18.70
C VAL A 87 6.77 8.20 18.28
N LEU A 88 7.00 7.28 17.35
CA LEU A 88 8.32 6.95 16.84
C LEU A 88 8.71 7.88 15.69
N HIS A 89 7.78 8.14 14.77
CA HIS A 89 7.99 9.00 13.61
C HIS A 89 6.68 9.28 12.87
N LEU A 90 6.77 10.20 11.90
CA LEU A 90 5.70 10.50 10.96
C LEU A 90 6.02 9.87 9.60
N GLU A 91 5.00 9.31 8.95
CA GLU A 91 5.08 8.85 7.57
C GLU A 91 4.35 9.82 6.64
N LYS A 92 4.91 9.98 5.44
CA LYS A 92 4.45 10.92 4.41
C LYS A 92 3.94 10.17 3.18
N PRO A 93 3.22 10.83 2.25
CA PRO A 93 2.76 10.18 1.03
C PRO A 93 3.88 9.44 0.29
N GLY A 94 3.56 8.25 -0.20
CA GLY A 94 4.50 7.28 -0.79
C GLY A 94 5.13 6.31 0.22
N ALA A 95 4.98 6.55 1.53
CA ALA A 95 5.42 5.61 2.55
C ALA A 95 4.65 4.30 2.48
N VAL A 96 5.36 3.20 2.72
CA VAL A 96 4.78 1.87 2.89
C VAL A 96 4.99 1.46 4.34
N PHE A 97 3.95 0.99 5.01
CA PHE A 97 4.01 0.59 6.40
C PHE A 97 3.20 -0.68 6.63
N ASN A 98 3.38 -1.27 7.82
CA ASN A 98 2.80 -2.56 8.18
C ASN A 98 3.20 -3.69 7.21
N ILE A 99 4.47 -3.74 6.80
CA ILE A 99 4.95 -4.72 5.81
C ILE A 99 5.18 -6.13 6.37
N GLY A 100 5.19 -6.29 7.70
CA GLY A 100 5.44 -7.58 8.37
C GLY A 100 4.63 -8.75 7.79
N PRO A 101 3.29 -8.61 7.63
CA PRO A 101 2.44 -9.63 7.00
C PRO A 101 2.87 -10.09 5.59
N LEU A 102 3.46 -9.19 4.80
CA LEU A 102 3.97 -9.51 3.45
C LEU A 102 5.22 -10.39 3.50
N VAL A 103 6.10 -10.14 4.47
CA VAL A 103 7.40 -10.83 4.59
C VAL A 103 7.38 -11.97 5.63
N GLY A 104 6.21 -12.28 6.20
CA GLY A 104 6.06 -13.36 7.18
C GLY A 104 6.65 -13.03 8.55
N LEU A 105 6.88 -11.75 8.86
CA LEU A 105 7.31 -11.29 10.16
C LEU A 105 6.10 -10.96 11.04
N GLY A 106 6.21 -11.27 12.32
CA GLY A 106 5.18 -10.93 13.32
C GLY A 106 5.03 -9.41 13.47
N GLN A 107 3.88 -8.99 14.00
CA GLN A 107 3.61 -7.60 14.34
C GLN A 107 4.30 -7.27 15.67
N GLU A 108 5.18 -6.27 15.68
CA GLU A 108 5.52 -5.58 16.93
C GLU A 108 4.33 -4.70 17.34
N GLU A 109 4.15 -4.36 18.62
CA GLU A 109 3.05 -3.52 19.12
C GLU A 109 3.14 -2.07 18.60
N ALA A 110 2.86 -1.86 17.31
CA ALA A 110 2.85 -0.57 16.64
C ALA A 110 1.41 -0.15 16.33
N GLY A 111 1.10 1.12 16.56
CA GLY A 111 -0.16 1.74 16.17
C GLY A 111 0.09 2.83 15.14
N VAL A 112 -0.79 2.93 14.15
CA VAL A 112 -0.74 4.01 13.15
C VAL A 112 -1.99 4.86 13.27
N ARG A 113 -1.81 6.17 13.40
CA ARG A 113 -2.89 7.15 13.55
C ARG A 113 -2.83 8.20 12.46
N ALA A 114 -3.98 8.58 11.91
CA ALA A 114 -4.09 9.69 10.97
C ALA A 114 -3.86 11.05 11.66
N LEU A 115 -3.09 11.92 11.02
CA LEU A 115 -2.93 13.33 11.39
C LEU A 115 -3.60 14.17 10.30
N GLY A 116 -4.83 14.60 10.55
CA GLY A 116 -5.75 15.13 9.55
C GLY A 116 -6.39 14.05 8.68
N ASN A 117 -6.94 14.46 7.53
CA ASN A 117 -7.51 13.53 6.57
C ASN A 117 -6.40 12.74 5.87
N VAL A 118 -6.53 11.42 5.88
CA VAL A 118 -5.57 10.47 5.32
C VAL A 118 -6.26 9.54 4.34
N GLU A 119 -5.58 9.27 3.23
CA GLU A 119 -6.02 8.27 2.26
C GLU A 119 -4.90 7.25 2.08
N ILE A 120 -5.25 5.97 2.11
CA ILE A 120 -4.31 4.87 1.97
C ILE A 120 -4.80 3.84 0.97
N VAL A 121 -3.85 3.08 0.45
CA VAL A 121 -4.08 1.83 -0.26
C VAL A 121 -3.76 0.69 0.70
N ALA A 122 -4.76 -0.13 1.03
CA ALA A 122 -4.61 -1.35 1.80
C ALA A 122 -4.44 -2.56 0.87
N LEU A 123 -3.43 -3.37 1.14
CA LEU A 123 -3.10 -4.61 0.44
C LEU A 123 -3.42 -5.79 1.32
N ASP A 124 -4.44 -6.55 0.95
CA ASP A 124 -4.81 -7.80 1.61
C ASP A 124 -3.77 -8.87 1.30
N THR A 125 -2.91 -9.15 2.28
CA THR A 125 -1.82 -10.11 2.17
C THR A 125 -2.30 -11.56 2.09
N GLN A 126 -3.51 -11.88 2.58
CA GLN A 126 -4.09 -13.21 2.41
C GLN A 126 -4.53 -13.46 0.97
N MET A 127 -5.07 -12.44 0.32
CA MET A 127 -5.41 -12.51 -1.11
C MET A 127 -4.15 -12.46 -1.97
N LEU A 128 -3.18 -11.62 -1.60
CA LEU A 128 -1.97 -11.40 -2.40
C LEU A 128 -1.08 -12.65 -2.48
N LYS A 129 -0.82 -13.34 -1.36
CA LYS A 129 0.06 -14.53 -1.32
C LYS A 129 -0.24 -15.57 -2.41
N PRO A 130 -1.47 -16.11 -2.55
CA PRO A 130 -1.77 -17.09 -3.59
C PRO A 130 -1.66 -16.51 -5.01
N MET A 131 -1.78 -15.18 -5.19
CA MET A 131 -1.58 -14.54 -6.48
C MET A 131 -0.10 -14.53 -6.87
N LEU A 132 0.79 -14.26 -5.91
CA LEU A 132 2.25 -14.30 -6.13
C LEU A 132 2.76 -15.72 -6.35
N GLU A 133 2.18 -16.72 -5.68
CA GLU A 133 2.51 -18.13 -5.90
C GLU A 133 2.13 -18.61 -7.31
N ARG A 134 1.01 -18.12 -7.85
CA ARG A 134 0.53 -18.46 -9.21
C ARG A 134 1.28 -17.71 -10.32
N ASP A 135 1.82 -16.54 -10.02
CA ASP A 135 2.62 -15.74 -10.95
C ASP A 135 3.99 -15.40 -10.33
N PRO A 136 4.98 -16.29 -10.45
CA PRO A 136 6.30 -16.09 -9.87
C PRO A 136 7.02 -14.85 -10.39
N LYS A 137 6.71 -14.38 -11.61
CA LYS A 137 7.30 -13.15 -12.16
C LYS A 137 6.78 -11.92 -11.42
N LEU A 138 5.47 -11.87 -11.16
CA LEU A 138 4.85 -10.84 -10.32
C LEU A 138 5.39 -10.92 -8.88
N GLY A 139 5.47 -12.12 -8.31
CA GLY A 139 6.06 -12.35 -6.98
C GLY A 139 7.48 -11.82 -6.86
N PHE A 140 8.34 -12.13 -7.84
CA PHE A 140 9.72 -11.66 -7.87
C PHE A 140 9.82 -10.13 -7.97
N ALA A 141 9.06 -9.51 -8.88
CA ALA A 141 9.07 -8.06 -9.05
C ALA A 141 8.63 -7.34 -7.76
N LEU A 142 7.55 -7.80 -7.13
CA LEU A 142 7.08 -7.25 -5.86
C LEU A 142 8.09 -7.45 -4.72
N ALA A 143 8.74 -8.61 -4.66
CA ALA A 143 9.80 -8.89 -3.68
C ALA A 143 11.01 -7.96 -3.84
N CYS A 144 11.41 -7.64 -5.08
CA CYS A 144 12.48 -6.66 -5.35
C CYS A 144 12.11 -5.27 -4.83
N ASN A 145 10.87 -4.84 -5.07
CA ASN A 145 10.38 -3.54 -4.60
C ASN A 145 10.31 -3.48 -3.07
N LEU A 146 9.77 -4.53 -2.44
CA LEU A 146 9.74 -4.67 -0.99
C LEU A 146 11.15 -4.65 -0.37
N SER A 147 12.12 -5.31 -1.00
CA SER A 147 13.50 -5.31 -0.51
C SER A 147 14.10 -3.90 -0.53
N ARG A 148 13.87 -3.12 -1.59
CA ARG A 148 14.29 -1.71 -1.65
C ARG A 148 13.64 -0.87 -0.56
N LEU A 149 12.33 -1.04 -0.37
CA LEU A 149 11.58 -0.35 0.68
C LEU A 149 12.10 -0.67 2.08
N ALA A 150 12.35 -1.95 2.38
CA ALA A 150 12.89 -2.38 3.66
C ALA A 150 14.29 -1.80 3.91
N LEU A 151 15.17 -1.81 2.89
CA LEU A 151 16.49 -1.19 2.98
C LEU A 151 16.41 0.31 3.25
N ASN A 152 15.54 1.03 2.54
CA ASN A 152 15.33 2.46 2.76
C ASN A 152 14.76 2.75 4.16
N GLN A 153 13.87 1.90 4.68
CA GLN A 153 13.38 2.01 6.05
C GLN A 153 14.49 1.80 7.08
N LEU A 154 15.33 0.78 6.91
CA LEU A 154 16.46 0.51 7.80
C LEU A 154 17.47 1.66 7.80
N GLN A 155 17.81 2.20 6.65
CA GLN A 155 18.69 3.37 6.54
C GLN A 155 18.12 4.57 7.31
N ARG A 156 16.84 4.90 7.08
CA ARG A 156 16.15 5.98 7.82
C ARG A 156 16.10 5.74 9.32
N GLN A 157 15.98 4.50 9.77
CA GLN A 157 16.02 4.17 11.19
C GLN A 157 17.43 4.37 11.77
N ILE A 158 18.48 3.94 11.07
CA ILE A 158 19.87 4.09 11.50
C ILE A 158 20.25 5.57 11.59
N GLU A 159 19.92 6.38 10.58
CA GLU A 159 20.19 7.82 10.57
C GLU A 159 19.59 8.52 11.80
N ARG A 160 18.35 8.17 12.18
CA ARG A 160 17.69 8.71 13.38
C ARG A 160 18.33 8.30 14.71
N TYR A 161 19.09 7.20 14.76
CA TYR A 161 19.84 6.82 15.96
C TYR A 161 21.18 7.54 16.08
N LEU A 162 21.65 8.17 15.00
CA LEU A 162 22.92 8.90 14.95
C LEU A 162 22.76 10.41 15.18
N GLU A 163 21.52 10.91 15.16
CA GLU A 163 21.13 12.28 15.53
C GLU A 163 20.81 12.39 17.04
#